data_AF-A0AAV5SGW5-F1
#
_entry.id   AF-A0AAV5SGW5-F1
#
_cell.length_a   1.000
_cell.length_b   1.000
_cell.length_c   1.000
_cell.angle_alpha   90.00
_cell.angle_beta   90.00
_cell.angle_gamma   90.00
#
_symmetry.space_group_name_H-M   'P 1'
#
loop_
_entity.id
_entity.type
_entity.pdbx_description
1 polymer ?
#
loop_
_entity_poly.entity_id
_entity_poly.type
_entity_poly.pdbx_seq_one_letter_code
_entity_poly.pdbx_strand_id
1 'polypeptide(L)'
;NEISTSRKAVIENETCDENDKADHKLYEEILKHEGKNDTRRTREVIEEIFHSYIQAINDIYRRTNFNSVREINFAVKKISV
;
A
#
# COMPACT_ATOMS: atom_id res chain seq x y z
N ASN A 1 -9.96 45.95 -10.26
CA ASN A 1 -8.84 45.24 -9.62
C ASN A 1 -9.32 44.55 -8.35
N GLU A 2 -10.00 43.40 -8.46
CA GLU A 2 -10.09 42.44 -7.36
C GLU A 2 -10.16 41.04 -7.99
N ILE A 3 -9.00 40.42 -8.16
CA ILE A 3 -8.90 39.01 -8.54
C ILE A 3 -9.20 38.22 -7.26
N SER A 4 -10.38 37.61 -7.21
CA SER A 4 -10.74 36.61 -6.19
C SER A 4 -9.87 35.37 -6.38
N THR A 5 -8.68 35.36 -5.76
CA THR A 5 -7.92 34.13 -5.55
C THR A 5 -8.60 33.31 -4.45
N SER A 6 -9.55 32.46 -4.83
CA SER A 6 -9.99 31.34 -4.00
C SER A 6 -8.76 30.48 -3.70
N ARG A 7 -8.23 30.56 -2.48
CA ARG A 7 -7.15 29.69 -2.04
C ARG A 7 -7.72 28.27 -1.95
N LYS A 8 -7.45 27.43 -2.94
CA LYS A 8 -7.65 25.98 -2.80
C LYS A 8 -6.87 25.54 -1.56
N ALA A 9 -7.57 25.00 -0.57
CA ALA A 9 -6.96 24.46 0.63
C ALA A 9 -5.96 23.37 0.22
N VAL A 10 -4.73 23.46 0.73
CA VAL A 10 -3.73 22.40 0.58
C VAL A 10 -4.04 21.37 1.66
N ILE A 11 -4.26 20.12 1.25
CA ILE A 11 -4.39 18.99 2.18
C ILE A 11 -3.00 18.39 2.33
N GLU A 12 -2.49 18.38 3.56
CA GLU A 12 -1.14 17.88 3.88
C GLU A 12 -1.27 16.53 4.60
N ASN A 13 -0.55 15.52 4.09
CA ASN A 13 -0.30 14.21 4.72
C ASN A 13 -1.53 13.31 4.92
N GLU A 14 -2.07 12.81 3.81
CA GLU A 14 -3.12 11.79 3.85
C GLU A 14 -2.48 10.39 3.92
N THR A 15 -2.72 9.65 5.01
CA THR A 15 -2.31 8.24 5.13
C THR A 15 -3.54 7.33 5.12
N CYS A 16 -3.57 6.38 4.19
CA CYS A 16 -4.60 5.35 4.11
C CYS A 16 -4.12 4.05 4.77
N ASP A 17 -4.90 3.55 5.72
CA ASP A 17 -4.66 2.29 6.41
C ASP A 17 -5.20 1.10 5.59
N GLU A 18 -4.32 0.24 5.09
CA GLU A 18 -4.68 -0.93 4.29
C GLU A 18 -4.80 -2.20 5.14
N ASN A 19 -5.82 -3.01 4.83
CA ASN A 19 -6.04 -4.31 5.45
C ASN A 19 -5.94 -5.41 4.38
N ASP A 20 -4.76 -5.97 4.23
CA ASP A 20 -4.45 -6.95 3.20
C ASP A 20 -4.87 -8.36 3.61
N LYS A 21 -5.38 -9.12 2.64
CA LYS A 21 -5.80 -10.51 2.83
C LYS A 21 -5.25 -11.38 1.72
N ALA A 22 -4.51 -12.42 2.09
CA ALA A 22 -4.21 -13.50 1.18
C ALA A 22 -5.38 -14.50 1.17
N ASP A 23 -5.86 -14.85 -0.01
CA ASP A 23 -6.82 -15.93 -0.16
C ASP A 23 -6.12 -17.29 -0.30
N HIS A 24 -6.92 -18.36 -0.34
CA HIS A 24 -6.41 -19.72 -0.47
C HIS A 24 -5.57 -19.93 -1.74
N LYS A 25 -5.86 -19.23 -2.84
CA LYS A 25 -5.12 -19.43 -4.10
C LYS A 25 -3.74 -18.79 -4.04
N LEU A 26 -3.68 -17.56 -3.51
CA LEU A 26 -2.39 -16.92 -3.25
C LEU A 26 -1.58 -17.75 -2.27
N TYR A 27 -2.20 -18.24 -1.19
CA TYR A 27 -1.53 -19.09 -0.23
C TYR A 27 -0.98 -20.37 -0.85
N GLU A 28 -1.78 -21.09 -1.64
CA GLU A 28 -1.39 -22.33 -2.31
C GLU A 28 -0.24 -22.14 -3.29
N GLU A 29 -0.28 -21.06 -4.08
CA GLU A 29 0.79 -20.74 -5.03
C GLU A 29 2.11 -20.47 -4.30
N ILE A 30 2.06 -19.61 -3.28
CA ILE A 30 3.27 -19.27 -2.49
C ILE A 30 3.77 -20.49 -1.71
N LEU A 31 2.88 -21.31 -1.14
CA LEU A 31 3.24 -22.53 -0.42
C LEU A 31 4.06 -23.47 -1.30
N LYS A 32 3.63 -23.65 -2.53
CA LYS A 32 4.26 -24.56 -3.49
C LYS A 32 5.61 -24.05 -4.00
N HIS A 33 5.75 -22.74 -4.22
CA HIS A 33 6.89 -22.17 -4.91
C HIS A 33 7.94 -21.57 -3.95
N GLU A 34 7.63 -20.45 -3.31
CA GLU A 34 8.56 -19.70 -2.45
C GLU A 34 8.61 -20.24 -1.02
N GLY A 35 7.46 -20.70 -0.53
CA GLY A 35 7.24 -21.27 0.79
C GLY A 35 7.85 -22.66 0.94
N LYS A 36 8.16 -23.36 -0.15
CA LYS A 36 8.79 -24.70 -0.16
C LYS A 36 8.04 -25.72 0.72
N ASN A 37 6.71 -25.68 0.69
CA ASN A 37 5.78 -26.44 1.53
C ASN A 37 5.91 -26.20 3.04
N ASP A 38 6.60 -25.14 3.46
CA ASP A 38 6.68 -24.69 4.85
C ASP A 38 5.65 -23.57 5.09
N THR A 39 4.72 -23.82 6.00
CA THR A 39 3.59 -22.90 6.26
C THR A 39 4.03 -21.60 6.94
N ARG A 40 5.09 -21.63 7.75
CA ARG A 40 5.65 -20.42 8.39
C ARG A 40 6.34 -19.57 7.34
N ARG A 41 7.18 -20.18 6.51
CA ARG A 41 7.86 -19.51 5.40
C ARG A 41 6.87 -18.92 4.41
N THR A 42 5.79 -19.64 4.11
CA THR A 42 4.71 -19.16 3.23
C THR A 42 4.09 -17.88 3.78
N ARG A 43 3.78 -17.86 5.08
CA ARG A 43 3.25 -16.67 5.75
C ARG A 43 4.23 -15.50 5.69
N GLU A 44 5.51 -15.73 6.00
CA GLU A 44 6.56 -14.71 5.94
C GLU A 44 6.67 -14.10 4.52
N VAL A 45 6.67 -14.94 3.48
CA VAL A 45 6.73 -14.48 2.09
C VAL A 45 5.50 -13.65 1.71
N ILE A 46 4.30 -14.07 2.12
CA ILE A 46 3.07 -13.31 1.87
C ILE A 46 3.12 -11.94 2.57
N GLU A 47 3.60 -11.90 3.81
CA GLU A 47 3.78 -10.64 4.56
C GLU A 47 4.78 -9.71 3.85
N GLU A 48 5.91 -10.24 3.38
CA GLU A 48 6.91 -9.50 2.59
C GLU A 48 6.35 -8.97 1.27
N ILE A 49 5.52 -9.74 0.57
CA ILE A 49 4.86 -9.32 -0.67
C ILE A 49 3.95 -8.11 -0.42
N PHE A 50 3.10 -8.15 0.60
CA PHE A 50 2.20 -7.03 0.91
C PHE A 50 2.99 -5.77 1.32
N HIS A 51 4.03 -5.91 2.15
CA HIS A 51 4.89 -4.78 2.49
C HIS A 51 5.58 -4.18 1.26
N SER A 52 6.11 -5.02 0.37
CA SER A 52 6.75 -4.57 -0.87
C SER A 52 5.75 -3.90 -1.83
N TYR A 53 4.53 -4.41 -1.90
CA TYR A 53 3.45 -3.85 -2.69
C TYR A 53 3.05 -2.45 -2.22
N ILE A 54 2.87 -2.25 -0.91
CA ILE A 54 2.57 -0.92 -0.34
C ILE A 54 3.73 0.06 -0.56
N GLN A 55 4.98 -0.38 -0.45
CA GLN A 55 6.13 0.46 -0.78
C GLN A 55 6.12 0.90 -2.24
N ALA A 56 5.82 -0.01 -3.17
CA ALA A 56 5.72 0.30 -4.59
C ALA A 56 4.59 1.30 -4.89
N ILE A 57 3.43 1.14 -4.24
CA ILE A 57 2.32 2.10 -4.34
C ILE A 57 2.76 3.47 -3.82
N ASN A 58 3.36 3.53 -2.63
CA ASN A 58 3.82 4.78 -2.04
C ASN A 58 4.83 5.50 -2.95
N ASP A 59 5.73 4.77 -3.60
CA ASP A 59 6.68 5.33 -4.55
C ASP A 59 6.00 5.98 -5.77
N ILE A 60 4.91 5.38 -6.27
CA ILE A 60 4.10 5.94 -7.35
C ILE A 60 3.36 7.19 -6.88
N TYR A 61 2.69 7.12 -5.74
CA TYR A 61 1.88 8.22 -5.22
C TYR A 61 2.73 9.43 -4.82
N ARG A 62 3.93 9.20 -4.26
CA ARG A 62 4.89 10.27 -3.95
C ARG A 62 5.38 11.02 -5.20
N ARG A 63 5.44 10.36 -6.36
CA ARG A 63 5.86 10.97 -7.64
C ARG A 63 4.70 11.56 -8.45
N THR A 64 3.47 11.39 -7.98
CA THR A 64 2.26 11.80 -8.71
C THR A 64 1.77 13.15 -8.18
N ASN A 65 1.49 14.09 -9.08
CA ASN A 65 0.90 15.37 -8.72
C ASN A 65 -0.63 15.27 -8.65
N PHE A 66 -1.18 15.27 -7.44
CA PHE A 66 -2.62 15.25 -7.19
C PHE A 66 -3.22 16.66 -7.01
N ASN A 67 -2.59 17.68 -7.62
CA ASN A 67 -2.91 19.10 -7.43
C ASN A 67 -2.67 19.55 -5.97
N SER A 68 -3.70 20.08 -5.31
CA SER A 68 -3.61 20.67 -3.96
C SER A 68 -3.43 19.64 -2.83
N VAL A 69 -3.26 18.36 -3.14
CA VAL A 69 -2.96 17.31 -2.15
C VAL A 69 -1.47 17.04 -2.17
N ARG A 70 -0.83 17.26 -1.02
CA ARG A 70 0.59 16.97 -0.81
C ARG A 70 0.72 15.69 0.01
N GLU A 71 1.46 14.73 -0.53
CA GLU A 71 1.87 13.49 0.12
C GLU A 71 0.71 12.55 0.52
N ILE A 72 0.29 11.71 -0.44
CA ILE A 72 -0.60 10.57 -0.19
C ILE A 72 0.27 9.35 0.10
N ASN A 73 0.03 8.70 1.23
CA ASN A 73 0.74 7.52 1.69
C ASN A 73 -0.24 6.40 2.07
N PHE A 74 0.26 5.17 2.04
CA PHE A 74 -0.43 3.96 2.43
C PHE A 74 0.39 3.24 3.49
N ALA A 75 -0.28 2.69 4.49
CA ALA A 75 0.35 1.93 5.56
C ALA A 75 -0.36 0.59 5.74
N VAL A 76 0.41 -0.49 5.91
CA VAL A 76 -0.15 -1.79 6.27
C VAL A 76 -0.64 -1.72 7.72
N LYS A 77 -1.95 -1.83 7.92
CA LYS A 77 -2.55 -1.92 9.26
C LYS A 77 -2.64 -3.36 9.74
N LYS A 78 -3.04 -4.27 8.85
CA LYS A 78 -3.23 -5.67 9.18
C LYS A 78 -3.05 -6.53 7.94
N ILE A 79 -2.33 -7.64 8.11
CA ILE A 79 -2.26 -8.71 7.13
C ILE A 79 -3.00 -9.93 7.71
N SER A 80 -3.92 -10.47 6.92
CA SER A 80 -4.57 -11.75 7.20
C SER A 80 -4.13 -12.77 6.16
N VAL A 81 -3.59 -13.89 6.62
CA VAL A 81 -3.24 -15.05 5.81
C VAL A 81 -4.12 -16.20 6.25
#